data_AF-A0A926FHR6-F1
#
_entry.id   AF-A0A926FHR6-F1
#
_cell.length_a   1.000
_cell.length_b   1.000
_cell.length_c   1.000
_cell.angle_alpha   90.00
_cell.angle_beta   90.00
_cell.angle_gamma   90.00
#
_symmetry.space_group_name_H-M   'P 1'
#
loop_
_entity.id
_entity.type
_entity.pdbx_description
1 polymer ?
#
loop_
_entity_poly.entity_id
_entity_poly.type
_entity_poly.pdbx_seq_one_letter_code
_entity_poly.pdbx_strand_id
1 'polypeptide(L)'
;FDYRCAIRVMEKGVTGLRLNPGNIGARWKVEEVTRMAKDKGIPIRIGVNAGSLEKDLLKKYGEPTPEAIVESAFRHLEILESLDFRETKVSLKASNVTMMVEAYRLFSRQSDYPLHLGVTEAGSLFSGTIKSSMGIGLLLAEGIGDTIRVSLAADPVEEVRVGREILKGLGLRDDGVNVIACPTCGRLEVDMLPMVERVEKHLAGVKLPLQVAIMGCSVNGPGEAREADIGFAAGKDMGMIYKNGEPYRRIGGPNMLEEFLEEIDRLVAERQGIPPRPSE
;
A
#
# COMPACT_ATOMS: atom_id res chain seq x y z
N PHE A 1 2.44 -14.35 -27.08
CA PHE A 1 3.63 -13.64 -26.59
C PHE A 1 4.69 -14.66 -26.19
N ASP A 2 5.93 -14.47 -26.63
CA ASP A 2 6.95 -15.50 -26.84
C ASP A 2 7.33 -16.33 -25.59
N TYR A 3 7.01 -17.63 -25.59
CA TYR A 3 7.34 -18.55 -24.50
C TYR A 3 8.85 -18.68 -24.27
N ARG A 4 9.68 -18.48 -25.31
CA ARG A 4 11.14 -18.56 -25.23
C ARG A 4 11.71 -17.51 -24.29
N CYS A 5 11.06 -16.34 -24.21
CA CYS A 5 11.42 -15.31 -23.24
C CYS A 5 11.19 -15.79 -21.81
N ALA A 6 10.04 -16.44 -21.54
CA ALA A 6 9.71 -16.98 -20.22
C ALA A 6 10.72 -18.05 -19.78
N ILE A 7 11.07 -18.97 -20.69
CA ILE A 7 12.12 -19.98 -20.46
C ILE A 7 13.45 -19.30 -20.11
N ARG A 8 13.92 -18.38 -20.97
CA ARG A 8 15.24 -17.75 -20.80
C ARG A 8 15.38 -16.91 -19.52
N VAL A 9 14.32 -16.27 -19.05
CA VAL A 9 14.38 -15.54 -17.76
C VAL A 9 14.39 -16.48 -16.56
N MET A 10 13.75 -17.65 -16.65
CA MET A 10 13.82 -18.70 -15.62
C MET A 10 15.19 -19.41 -15.61
N GLU A 11 15.85 -19.54 -16.76
CA GLU A 11 17.25 -20.00 -16.83
C GLU A 11 18.18 -19.04 -16.07
N LYS A 12 17.91 -17.73 -16.18
CA LYS A 12 18.64 -16.67 -15.50
C LYS A 12 18.27 -16.44 -14.02
N GLY A 13 17.34 -17.22 -13.47
CA GLY A 13 17.02 -17.19 -12.03
C GLY A 13 16.01 -16.13 -11.59
N VAL A 14 15.05 -15.74 -12.44
CA VAL A 14 13.90 -14.94 -11.99
C VAL A 14 13.10 -15.68 -10.91
N THR A 15 12.52 -14.94 -9.96
CA THR A 15 11.78 -15.49 -8.81
C THR A 15 10.26 -15.59 -9.03
N GLY A 16 9.76 -15.13 -10.17
CA GLY A 16 8.34 -15.19 -10.50
C GLY A 16 8.09 -14.72 -11.92
N LEU A 17 7.03 -15.25 -12.54
CA LEU A 17 6.58 -14.83 -13.86
C LEU A 17 5.24 -14.10 -13.76
N ARG A 18 5.00 -13.18 -14.70
CA ARG A 18 3.64 -12.70 -15.00
C ARG A 18 3.34 -13.03 -16.44
N LEU A 19 2.35 -13.89 -16.68
CA LEU A 19 1.89 -14.26 -18.01
C LEU A 19 0.42 -14.69 -17.97
N ASN A 20 -0.22 -14.61 -19.12
CA ASN A 20 -1.57 -15.12 -19.34
C ASN A 20 -1.43 -16.34 -20.26
N PRO A 21 -1.64 -17.57 -19.77
CA PRO A 21 -1.43 -18.81 -20.53
C PRO A 21 -2.15 -18.82 -21.89
N GLY A 22 -3.39 -18.31 -21.94
CA GLY A 22 -4.18 -18.24 -23.18
C GLY A 22 -3.54 -17.37 -24.28
N ASN A 23 -2.62 -16.46 -23.93
CA ASN A 23 -1.95 -15.57 -24.88
C ASN A 23 -0.62 -16.13 -25.43
N ILE A 24 -0.15 -17.28 -24.94
CA ILE A 24 1.10 -17.91 -25.39
C ILE A 24 0.90 -18.64 -26.73
N GLY A 25 -0.31 -19.17 -26.98
CA GLY A 25 -0.70 -19.86 -28.21
C GLY A 25 -0.80 -21.36 -28.02
N ALA A 26 -0.06 -22.13 -28.82
CA ALA A 26 -0.15 -23.59 -28.83
C ALA A 26 0.11 -24.22 -27.44
N ARG A 27 -0.69 -25.23 -27.09
CA ARG A 27 -0.69 -25.89 -25.77
C ARG A 27 0.70 -26.36 -25.33
N TRP A 28 1.46 -26.99 -26.22
CA TRP A 28 2.82 -27.49 -25.93
C TRP A 28 3.78 -26.39 -25.44
N LYS A 29 3.58 -25.14 -25.85
CA LYS A 29 4.40 -24.00 -25.40
C LYS A 29 4.09 -23.63 -23.95
N VAL A 30 2.82 -23.72 -23.56
CA VAL A 30 2.39 -23.50 -22.18
C VAL A 30 2.89 -24.64 -21.30
N GLU A 31 2.83 -25.87 -21.79
CA GLU A 31 3.38 -27.06 -21.12
C GLU A 31 4.89 -26.91 -20.86
N GLU A 32 5.66 -26.44 -21.83
CA GLU A 32 7.10 -26.19 -21.63
C GLU A 32 7.38 -25.16 -20.54
N VAL A 33 6.67 -24.02 -20.57
CA VAL A 33 6.83 -22.96 -19.57
C VAL A 33 6.43 -23.47 -18.18
N THR A 34 5.30 -24.16 -18.09
CA THR A 34 4.74 -24.65 -16.82
C THR A 34 5.62 -25.73 -16.21
N ARG A 35 6.13 -26.67 -17.03
CA ARG A 35 7.07 -27.70 -16.59
C ARG A 35 8.32 -27.07 -15.98
N MET A 36 8.94 -26.12 -16.69
CA MET A 36 10.14 -25.46 -16.18
C MET A 36 9.88 -24.62 -14.92
N ALA A 37 8.73 -23.93 -14.86
CA ALA A 37 8.32 -23.19 -13.68
C ALA A 37 8.14 -24.12 -12.47
N LYS A 38 7.54 -25.29 -12.67
CA LYS A 38 7.38 -26.33 -11.64
C LYS A 38 8.73 -26.89 -11.19
N ASP A 39 9.59 -27.27 -12.12
CA ASP A 39 10.93 -27.82 -11.85
C ASP A 39 11.80 -26.86 -11.02
N LYS A 40 11.61 -25.55 -11.21
CA LYS A 40 12.37 -24.49 -10.51
C LYS A 40 11.64 -23.88 -9.30
N GLY A 41 10.40 -24.28 -9.02
CA GLY A 41 9.58 -23.67 -7.97
C GLY A 41 9.29 -22.19 -8.19
N ILE A 42 9.12 -21.76 -9.44
CA ILE A 42 8.87 -20.36 -9.81
C ILE A 42 7.36 -20.14 -9.97
N PRO A 43 6.72 -19.28 -9.15
CA PRO A 43 5.29 -19.02 -9.25
C PRO A 43 4.92 -18.19 -10.49
N ILE A 44 3.68 -18.37 -10.96
CA ILE A 44 3.12 -17.64 -12.10
C ILE A 44 1.98 -16.74 -11.64
N ARG A 45 2.06 -15.43 -11.94
CA ARG A 45 0.92 -14.52 -11.81
C ARG A 45 0.14 -14.44 -13.11
N ILE A 46 -1.13 -14.86 -13.08
CA ILE A 46 -2.12 -14.52 -14.11
C ILE A 46 -2.56 -13.08 -13.89
N GLY A 47 -2.51 -12.26 -14.95
CA GLY A 47 -2.91 -10.86 -14.86
C GLY A 47 -3.88 -10.47 -15.96
N VAL A 48 -5.17 -10.51 -15.65
CA VAL A 48 -6.24 -10.06 -16.53
C VAL A 48 -6.38 -8.54 -16.39
N ASN A 49 -6.44 -7.85 -17.53
CA ASN A 49 -6.73 -6.41 -17.57
C ASN A 49 -7.99 -6.18 -18.40
N ALA A 50 -8.89 -5.32 -17.94
CA ALA A 50 -10.13 -4.97 -18.65
C ALA A 50 -9.87 -4.50 -20.10
N GLY A 51 -8.81 -3.72 -20.31
CA GLY A 51 -8.45 -3.18 -21.63
C GLY A 51 -7.85 -4.20 -22.61
N SER A 52 -7.57 -5.43 -22.18
CA SER A 52 -6.96 -6.47 -23.01
C SER A 52 -7.67 -7.83 -22.91
N LEU A 53 -8.98 -7.81 -22.67
CA LEU A 53 -9.81 -9.03 -22.65
C LEU A 53 -9.85 -9.71 -24.02
N GLU A 54 -10.03 -11.02 -24.00
CA GLU A 54 -10.17 -11.83 -25.20
C GLU A 54 -11.41 -11.41 -26.01
N LYS A 55 -11.28 -11.43 -27.35
CA LYS A 55 -12.32 -10.94 -28.27
C LYS A 55 -13.64 -11.67 -28.15
N ASP A 56 -13.62 -12.96 -27.80
CA ASP A 56 -14.83 -13.76 -27.61
C ASP A 56 -15.58 -13.37 -26.34
N LEU A 57 -14.86 -13.04 -25.26
CA LEU A 57 -15.47 -12.50 -24.04
C LEU A 57 -16.08 -11.12 -24.29
N LEU A 58 -15.39 -10.25 -25.02
CA LEU A 58 -15.95 -8.95 -25.43
C LEU A 58 -17.21 -9.12 -26.29
N LYS A 59 -17.27 -10.13 -27.16
CA LYS A 59 -18.48 -10.44 -27.93
C LYS A 59 -19.62 -10.98 -27.05
N LYS A 60 -19.30 -11.82 -26.06
CA LYS A 60 -20.27 -12.43 -25.14
C LYS A 60 -20.90 -11.39 -24.21
N TYR A 61 -20.09 -10.49 -23.66
CA TYR A 61 -20.50 -9.50 -22.67
C TYR A 61 -20.80 -8.11 -23.25
N GLY A 62 -20.46 -7.87 -24.51
CA GLY A 62 -20.63 -6.58 -25.20
C GLY A 62 -19.55 -5.56 -24.84
N GLU A 63 -19.22 -5.42 -23.56
CA GLU A 63 -18.18 -4.54 -23.03
C GLU A 63 -17.35 -5.26 -21.95
N PRO A 64 -16.20 -4.68 -21.51
CA PRO A 64 -15.51 -5.17 -20.33
C PRO A 64 -16.41 -5.04 -19.09
N THR A 65 -16.82 -6.17 -18.51
CA THR A 65 -17.57 -6.22 -17.24
C THR A 65 -16.77 -6.98 -16.16
N PRO A 66 -17.11 -6.84 -14.86
CA PRO A 66 -16.52 -7.66 -13.80
C PRO A 66 -16.59 -9.17 -14.09
N GLU A 67 -17.71 -9.65 -14.62
CA GLU A 67 -17.93 -11.06 -14.97
C GLU A 67 -17.00 -11.50 -16.11
N ALA A 68 -16.83 -10.66 -17.14
CA ALA A 68 -15.91 -10.94 -18.24
C ALA A 68 -14.45 -11.05 -17.76
N ILE A 69 -14.06 -10.18 -16.82
CA ILE A 69 -12.72 -10.19 -16.21
C ILE A 69 -12.49 -11.47 -15.40
N VAL A 70 -13.48 -11.85 -14.59
CA VAL A 70 -13.42 -13.06 -13.77
C VAL A 70 -13.42 -14.33 -14.62
N GLU A 71 -14.24 -14.39 -15.68
CA GLU A 71 -14.24 -15.52 -16.61
C GLU A 71 -12.90 -15.68 -17.33
N SER A 72 -12.29 -14.59 -17.79
CA SER A 72 -10.94 -14.61 -18.36
C SER A 72 -9.91 -15.17 -17.37
N ALA A 73 -10.01 -14.80 -16.08
CA ALA A 73 -9.10 -15.28 -15.06
C ALA A 73 -9.24 -16.79 -14.84
N PHE A 74 -10.47 -17.30 -14.69
CA PHE A 74 -10.73 -18.73 -14.54
C PHE A 74 -10.30 -19.53 -15.76
N ARG A 75 -10.54 -19.01 -16.98
CA ARG A 75 -10.05 -19.65 -18.22
C ARG A 75 -8.54 -19.84 -18.22
N HIS A 76 -7.78 -18.87 -17.71
CA HIS A 76 -6.33 -18.98 -17.58
C HIS A 76 -5.89 -19.92 -16.44
N LEU A 77 -6.62 -19.91 -15.33
CA LEU A 77 -6.39 -20.83 -14.21
C LEU A 77 -6.60 -22.28 -14.63
N GLU A 78 -7.71 -22.58 -15.31
CA GLU A 78 -8.02 -23.92 -15.82
C GLU A 78 -6.91 -24.50 -16.70
N ILE A 79 -6.24 -23.66 -17.50
CA ILE A 79 -5.10 -24.10 -18.30
C ILE A 79 -3.95 -24.56 -17.39
N LEU A 80 -3.57 -23.77 -16.38
CA LEU A 80 -2.49 -24.15 -15.46
C LEU A 80 -2.87 -25.34 -14.58
N GLU A 81 -4.11 -25.40 -14.10
CA GLU A 81 -4.63 -26.51 -13.31
C GLU A 81 -4.67 -27.81 -14.10
N SER A 82 -5.00 -27.75 -15.40
CA SER A 82 -4.94 -28.93 -16.28
C SER A 82 -3.51 -29.48 -16.48
N LEU A 83 -2.51 -28.71 -16.10
CA LEU A 83 -1.08 -29.05 -16.11
C LEU A 83 -0.53 -29.29 -14.70
N ASP A 84 -1.41 -29.46 -13.70
CA ASP A 84 -1.07 -29.69 -12.30
C ASP A 84 -0.12 -28.60 -11.75
N PHE A 85 -0.44 -27.33 -12.02
CA PHE A 85 0.31 -26.17 -11.57
C PHE A 85 -0.56 -25.21 -10.76
N ARG A 86 -0.35 -25.20 -9.43
CA ARG A 86 -1.10 -24.35 -8.48
C ARG A 86 -0.28 -23.22 -7.83
N GLU A 87 1.02 -23.13 -8.10
CA GLU A 87 1.89 -22.03 -7.62
C GLU A 87 1.58 -20.72 -8.34
N THR A 88 0.36 -20.22 -8.13
CA THR A 88 -0.28 -19.21 -8.95
C THR A 88 -0.88 -18.12 -8.08
N LYS A 89 -0.84 -16.88 -8.57
CA LYS A 89 -1.60 -15.74 -8.02
C LYS A 89 -2.30 -14.98 -9.13
N VAL A 90 -3.34 -14.23 -8.80
CA VAL A 90 -4.22 -13.59 -9.79
C VAL A 90 -4.27 -12.08 -9.58
N SER A 91 -4.31 -11.32 -10.67
CA SER A 91 -4.67 -9.89 -10.63
C SER A 91 -5.72 -9.57 -11.67
N LEU A 92 -6.74 -8.81 -11.26
CA LEU A 92 -7.89 -8.39 -12.06
C LEU A 92 -7.90 -6.85 -12.15
N LYS A 93 -7.12 -6.27 -13.06
CA LYS A 93 -6.91 -4.82 -13.09
C LYS A 93 -7.87 -4.13 -14.05
N ALA A 94 -8.43 -3.02 -13.59
CA ALA A 94 -9.18 -2.09 -14.42
C ALA A 94 -8.77 -0.66 -14.09
N SER A 95 -8.94 0.26 -15.04
CA SER A 95 -8.74 1.69 -14.79
C SER A 95 -9.99 2.33 -14.15
N ASN A 96 -11.16 1.72 -14.26
CA ASN A 96 -12.34 2.10 -13.49
C ASN A 96 -12.31 1.41 -12.10
N VAL A 97 -12.35 2.20 -11.03
CA VAL A 97 -12.23 1.69 -9.65
C VAL A 97 -13.38 0.75 -9.28
N THR A 98 -14.63 1.15 -9.56
CA THR A 98 -15.82 0.35 -9.24
C THR A 98 -15.78 -1.01 -9.94
N MET A 99 -15.48 -1.03 -11.24
CA MET A 99 -15.35 -2.27 -12.00
C MET A 99 -14.25 -3.17 -11.45
N MET A 100 -13.08 -2.60 -11.10
CA MET A 100 -11.99 -3.36 -10.52
C MET A 100 -12.40 -4.00 -9.18
N VAL A 101 -13.00 -3.21 -8.29
CA VAL A 101 -13.44 -3.67 -6.96
C VAL A 101 -14.46 -4.81 -7.10
N GLU A 102 -15.48 -4.65 -7.96
CA GLU A 102 -16.48 -5.69 -8.17
C GLU A 102 -15.88 -6.97 -8.78
N ALA A 103 -14.90 -6.87 -9.67
CA ALA A 103 -14.21 -8.03 -10.23
C ALA A 103 -13.45 -8.82 -9.14
N TYR A 104 -12.70 -8.13 -8.26
CA TYR A 104 -12.00 -8.78 -7.15
C TYR A 104 -12.98 -9.39 -6.13
N ARG A 105 -14.05 -8.69 -5.76
CA ARG A 105 -15.11 -9.24 -4.89
C ARG A 105 -15.72 -10.49 -5.49
N LEU A 106 -16.10 -10.45 -6.77
CA LEU A 106 -16.68 -11.58 -7.46
C LEU A 106 -15.72 -12.78 -7.51
N PHE A 107 -14.44 -12.55 -7.78
CA PHE A 107 -13.42 -13.60 -7.79
C PHE A 107 -13.18 -14.20 -6.40
N SER A 108 -13.02 -13.37 -5.36
CA SER A 108 -12.74 -13.81 -3.99
C SER A 108 -13.84 -14.69 -3.39
N ARG A 109 -15.08 -14.57 -3.89
CA ARG A 109 -16.20 -15.45 -3.50
C ARG A 109 -16.13 -16.84 -4.12
N GLN A 110 -15.31 -17.04 -5.15
CA GLN A 110 -15.25 -18.25 -5.96
C GLN A 110 -13.89 -18.97 -5.89
N SER A 111 -12.85 -18.31 -5.37
CA SER A 111 -11.50 -18.85 -5.32
C SER A 111 -10.68 -18.26 -4.17
N ASP A 112 -9.72 -19.05 -3.69
CA ASP A 112 -8.76 -18.76 -2.64
C ASP A 112 -7.34 -18.46 -3.18
N TYR A 113 -7.13 -18.36 -4.50
CA TYR A 113 -5.84 -17.97 -5.04
C TYR A 113 -5.41 -16.58 -4.54
N PRO A 114 -4.14 -16.39 -4.14
CA PRO A 114 -3.65 -15.09 -3.71
C PRO A 114 -3.89 -14.00 -4.76
N LEU A 115 -4.30 -12.82 -4.30
CA LEU A 115 -4.69 -11.68 -5.12
C LEU A 115 -3.62 -10.59 -5.10
N HIS A 116 -3.15 -10.22 -6.28
CA HIS A 116 -2.30 -9.06 -6.50
C HIS A 116 -3.12 -7.85 -6.93
N LEU A 117 -3.44 -6.98 -5.98
CA LEU A 117 -4.25 -5.79 -6.20
C LEU A 117 -3.47 -4.69 -6.92
N GLY A 118 -4.21 -3.83 -7.60
CA GLY A 118 -3.69 -2.57 -8.11
C GLY A 118 -4.57 -2.01 -9.21
N VAL A 119 -4.81 -0.70 -9.14
CA VAL A 119 -5.47 0.06 -10.21
C VAL A 119 -4.46 0.26 -11.34
N THR A 120 -4.83 -0.09 -12.57
CA THR A 120 -3.98 0.22 -13.75
C THR A 120 -4.29 1.63 -14.24
N GLU A 121 -3.31 2.30 -14.84
CA GLU A 121 -3.48 3.64 -15.42
C GLU A 121 -4.11 4.61 -14.40
N ALA A 122 -3.51 4.72 -13.21
CA ALA A 122 -4.10 5.48 -12.12
C ALA A 122 -4.04 6.99 -12.38
N GLY A 123 -3.01 7.47 -13.07
CA GLY A 123 -2.80 8.88 -13.40
C GLY A 123 -1.48 9.43 -12.85
N SER A 124 -1.39 10.76 -12.73
CA SER A 124 -0.24 11.44 -12.13
C SER A 124 -0.16 11.18 -10.63
N LEU A 125 0.88 11.70 -9.95
CA LEU A 125 1.08 11.50 -8.52
C LEU A 125 -0.18 11.82 -7.69
N PHE A 126 -0.79 12.99 -7.88
CA PHE A 126 -1.96 13.39 -7.08
C PHE A 126 -3.21 12.56 -7.40
N SER A 127 -3.66 12.55 -8.65
CA SER A 127 -4.89 11.86 -9.03
C SER A 127 -4.77 10.33 -8.94
N GLY A 128 -3.60 9.80 -9.29
CA GLY A 128 -3.29 8.38 -9.20
C GLY A 128 -3.19 7.90 -7.75
N THR A 129 -2.71 8.73 -6.82
CA THR A 129 -2.73 8.41 -5.38
C THR A 129 -4.16 8.25 -4.89
N ILE A 130 -5.03 9.24 -5.12
CA ILE A 130 -6.44 9.19 -4.70
C ILE A 130 -7.12 7.94 -5.27
N LYS A 131 -6.99 7.72 -6.57
CA LYS A 131 -7.62 6.61 -7.28
C LYS A 131 -7.11 5.25 -6.80
N SER A 132 -5.80 5.12 -6.57
CA SER A 132 -5.20 3.88 -6.05
C SER A 132 -5.61 3.62 -4.60
N SER A 133 -5.63 4.65 -3.75
CA SER A 133 -6.07 4.54 -2.35
C SER A 133 -7.53 4.11 -2.26
N MET A 134 -8.42 4.65 -3.10
CA MET A 134 -9.81 4.21 -3.17
C MET A 134 -9.93 2.74 -3.60
N GLY A 135 -9.30 2.36 -4.72
CA GLY A 135 -9.46 1.01 -5.26
C GLY A 135 -8.80 -0.09 -4.43
N ILE A 136 -7.58 0.15 -3.95
CA ILE A 136 -6.83 -0.80 -3.13
C ILE A 136 -7.40 -0.81 -1.71
N GLY A 137 -7.65 0.37 -1.12
CA GLY A 137 -8.08 0.50 0.26
C GLY A 137 -9.44 -0.14 0.53
N LEU A 138 -10.40 0.00 -0.39
CA LEU A 138 -11.72 -0.65 -0.27
C LEU A 138 -11.61 -2.17 -0.18
N LEU A 139 -10.77 -2.80 -1.01
CA LEU A 139 -10.61 -4.25 -1.01
C LEU A 139 -9.85 -4.73 0.23
N LEU A 140 -8.79 -4.03 0.62
CA LEU A 140 -8.01 -4.38 1.80
C LEU A 140 -8.82 -4.25 3.10
N ALA A 141 -9.68 -3.22 3.20
CA ALA A 141 -10.59 -3.06 4.34
C ALA A 141 -11.60 -4.22 4.46
N GLU A 142 -11.88 -4.92 3.35
CA GLU A 142 -12.74 -6.11 3.29
C GLU A 142 -11.95 -7.42 3.47
N GLY A 143 -10.64 -7.35 3.73
CA GLY A 143 -9.77 -8.52 3.84
C GLY A 143 -9.43 -9.19 2.51
N ILE A 144 -9.63 -8.50 1.38
CA ILE A 144 -9.33 -9.01 0.04
C ILE A 144 -7.99 -8.44 -0.42
N GLY A 145 -6.99 -9.31 -0.67
CA GLY A 145 -5.70 -8.94 -1.26
C GLY A 145 -4.48 -9.37 -0.45
N ASP A 146 -3.48 -9.91 -1.14
CA ASP A 146 -2.27 -10.50 -0.53
C ASP A 146 -0.99 -9.72 -0.88
N THR A 147 -1.04 -8.98 -1.98
CA THR A 147 0.04 -8.10 -2.41
C THR A 147 -0.55 -6.96 -3.23
N ILE A 148 0.05 -5.77 -3.14
CA ILE A 148 -0.44 -4.58 -3.86
C ILE A 148 0.64 -4.04 -4.81
N ARG A 149 0.19 -3.31 -5.83
CA ARG A 149 1.02 -2.37 -6.57
C ARG A 149 0.22 -1.13 -6.92
N VAL A 150 0.69 0.02 -6.46
CA VAL A 150 0.25 1.34 -6.94
C VAL A 150 0.90 1.59 -8.30
N SER A 151 0.15 2.13 -9.26
CA SER A 151 0.66 2.35 -10.64
C SER A 151 0.52 3.82 -11.03
N LEU A 152 1.57 4.61 -10.83
CA LEU A 152 1.57 6.07 -11.04
C LEU A 152 2.40 6.46 -12.26
N ALA A 153 2.00 7.54 -12.93
CA ALA A 153 2.86 8.27 -13.85
C ALA A 153 3.80 9.20 -13.06
N ALA A 154 4.66 8.61 -12.24
CA ALA A 154 5.62 9.28 -11.36
C ALA A 154 6.86 8.39 -11.14
N ASP A 155 7.79 8.83 -10.31
CA ASP A 155 8.92 7.99 -9.89
C ASP A 155 8.41 6.72 -9.18
N PRO A 156 8.94 5.52 -9.49
CA PRO A 156 8.53 4.27 -8.83
C PRO A 156 8.69 4.26 -7.30
N VAL A 157 9.60 5.07 -6.75
CA VAL A 157 9.73 5.26 -5.30
C VAL A 157 8.42 5.84 -4.72
N GLU A 158 7.73 6.73 -5.43
CA GLU A 158 6.42 7.25 -5.02
C GLU A 158 5.34 6.16 -5.03
N GLU A 159 5.37 5.22 -5.98
CA GLU A 159 4.45 4.05 -5.95
C GLU A 159 4.62 3.25 -4.64
N VAL A 160 5.87 3.06 -4.20
CA VAL A 160 6.19 2.36 -2.95
C VAL A 160 5.74 3.17 -1.75
N ARG A 161 6.02 4.48 -1.71
CA ARG A 161 5.60 5.37 -0.60
C ARG A 161 4.08 5.35 -0.44
N VAL A 162 3.34 5.57 -1.51
CA VAL A 162 1.87 5.55 -1.50
C VAL A 162 1.33 4.19 -1.09
N GLY A 163 1.89 3.10 -1.61
CA GLY A 163 1.46 1.74 -1.25
C GLY A 163 1.65 1.46 0.25
N ARG A 164 2.76 1.94 0.84
CA ARG A 164 3.02 1.81 2.28
C ARG A 164 2.03 2.62 3.11
N GLU A 165 1.75 3.87 2.71
CA GLU A 165 0.77 4.71 3.42
C GLU A 165 -0.65 4.14 3.33
N ILE A 166 -1.05 3.50 2.22
CA ILE A 166 -2.35 2.79 2.14
C ILE A 166 -2.43 1.65 3.17
N LEU A 167 -1.38 0.83 3.27
CA LEU A 167 -1.35 -0.30 4.22
C LEU A 167 -1.37 0.20 5.67
N LYS A 168 -0.60 1.24 5.96
CA LYS A 168 -0.51 1.87 7.28
C LYS A 168 -1.82 2.55 7.69
N GLY A 169 -2.48 3.25 6.76
CA GLY A 169 -3.78 3.87 7.00
C GLY A 169 -4.90 2.87 7.34
N LEU A 170 -4.74 1.60 6.98
CA LEU A 170 -5.64 0.50 7.34
C LEU A 170 -5.16 -0.33 8.53
N GLY A 171 -4.01 0.01 9.14
CA GLY A 171 -3.41 -0.78 10.21
C GLY A 171 -2.94 -2.18 9.79
N LEU A 172 -2.71 -2.41 8.49
CA LEU A 172 -2.22 -3.69 7.95
C LEU A 172 -0.69 -3.79 7.97
N ARG A 173 -0.01 -2.69 8.30
CA ARG A 173 1.44 -2.64 8.35
C ARG A 173 1.90 -1.58 9.33
N ASP A 174 2.74 -2.01 10.27
CA ASP A 174 3.21 -1.21 11.40
C ASP A 174 4.65 -0.72 11.19
N ASP A 175 5.04 -0.39 9.96
CA ASP A 175 6.41 0.02 9.68
C ASP A 175 6.59 1.53 9.51
N GLY A 176 7.25 2.11 10.52
CA GLY A 176 7.58 3.52 10.60
C GLY A 176 6.54 4.35 11.33
N VAL A 177 6.72 5.68 11.25
CA VAL A 177 5.97 6.62 12.10
C VAL A 177 4.72 7.13 11.39
N ASN A 178 3.59 7.07 12.07
CA ASN A 178 2.33 7.71 11.68
C ASN A 178 2.22 9.09 12.30
N VAL A 179 2.36 10.14 11.48
CA VAL A 179 2.17 11.52 11.94
C VAL A 179 0.71 11.89 11.78
N ILE A 180 0.04 12.17 12.89
CA ILE A 180 -1.35 12.58 12.96
C ILE A 180 -1.36 14.08 13.24
N ALA A 181 -1.87 14.88 12.31
CA ALA A 181 -1.90 16.32 12.45
C ALA A 181 -3.33 16.86 12.35
N CYS A 182 -3.68 17.83 13.19
CA CYS A 182 -4.96 18.51 13.02
C CYS A 182 -4.96 19.35 11.73
N PRO A 183 -6.11 19.49 11.04
CA PRO A 183 -6.23 20.42 9.93
C PRO A 183 -6.09 21.87 10.40
N THR A 184 -5.90 22.78 9.46
CA THR A 184 -5.94 24.21 9.76
C THR A 184 -7.37 24.67 10.03
N CYS A 185 -7.58 25.46 11.09
CA CYS A 185 -8.88 26.04 11.43
C CYS A 185 -8.71 27.41 12.15
N GLY A 186 -9.81 28.12 12.39
CA GLY A 186 -9.77 29.44 13.06
C GLY A 186 -9.38 29.40 14.55
N ARG A 187 -9.07 28.23 15.10
CA ARG A 187 -8.61 28.05 16.49
C ARG A 187 -7.10 27.85 16.58
N LEU A 188 -6.39 27.80 15.45
CA LEU A 188 -4.94 27.58 15.46
C LEU A 188 -4.24 28.71 16.20
N GLU A 189 -3.36 28.33 17.11
CA GLU A 189 -2.52 29.24 17.89
C GLU A 189 -1.07 29.21 17.38
N VAL A 190 -0.73 28.26 16.50
CA VAL A 190 0.58 28.08 15.87
C VAL A 190 0.45 27.78 14.37
N ASP A 191 1.52 28.04 13.62
CA ASP A 191 1.60 27.62 12.21
C ASP A 191 1.89 26.12 12.12
N MET A 192 0.86 25.36 11.77
CA MET A 192 0.89 23.90 11.73
C MET A 192 1.67 23.35 10.54
N LEU A 193 1.64 24.02 9.38
CA LEU A 193 2.19 23.43 8.16
C LEU A 193 3.72 23.21 8.24
N PRO A 194 4.53 24.21 8.65
CA PRO A 194 5.97 24.02 8.81
C PRO A 194 6.31 23.04 9.93
N MET A 195 5.47 22.98 10.97
CA MET A 195 5.67 22.08 12.11
C MET A 195 5.52 20.62 11.68
N VAL A 196 4.43 20.30 10.96
CA VAL A 196 4.17 18.96 10.44
C VAL A 196 5.25 18.53 9.45
N GLU A 197 5.59 19.38 8.48
CA GLU A 197 6.62 19.07 7.48
C GLU A 197 7.97 18.76 8.15
N ARG A 198 8.34 19.53 9.19
CA ARG A 198 9.59 19.31 9.92
C ARG A 198 9.57 18.01 10.71
N VAL A 199 8.46 17.66 11.34
CA VAL A 199 8.30 16.39 12.06
C VAL A 199 8.33 15.20 11.10
N GLU A 200 7.60 15.24 10.00
CA GLU A 200 7.62 14.20 8.97
C GLU A 200 9.05 13.98 8.42
N LYS A 201 9.77 15.06 8.13
CA LYS A 201 11.15 15.01 7.64
C LYS A 201 12.10 14.42 8.69
N HIS A 202 11.95 14.78 9.96
CA HIS A 202 12.76 14.24 11.06
C HIS A 202 12.54 12.73 11.24
N LEU A 203 11.30 12.26 11.03
CA LEU A 203 10.90 10.88 11.29
C LEU A 203 10.99 9.95 10.07
N ALA A 204 11.31 10.48 8.89
CA ALA A 204 11.35 9.72 7.63
C ALA A 204 12.25 8.45 7.67
N GLY A 205 13.28 8.43 8.52
CA GLY A 205 14.19 7.29 8.69
C GLY A 205 13.80 6.30 9.78
N VAL A 206 12.82 6.64 10.62
CA VAL A 206 12.42 5.82 11.77
C VAL A 206 11.54 4.67 11.30
N LYS A 207 11.97 3.44 11.59
CA LYS A 207 11.26 2.20 11.21
C LYS A 207 10.35 1.64 12.30
N LEU A 208 10.42 2.19 13.51
CA LEU A 208 9.58 1.75 14.61
C LEU A 208 8.13 2.16 14.37
N PRO A 209 7.14 1.29 14.67
CA PRO A 209 5.76 1.71 14.76
C PRO A 209 5.60 2.71 15.89
N LEU A 210 5.31 3.94 15.51
CA LEU A 210 5.02 5.04 16.42
C LEU A 210 3.86 5.87 15.88
N GLN A 211 2.95 6.26 16.74
CA GLN A 211 1.98 7.31 16.46
C GLN A 211 2.47 8.62 17.07
N VAL A 212 2.62 9.65 16.25
CA VAL A 212 3.07 10.98 16.65
C VAL A 212 1.98 11.98 16.32
N ALA A 213 1.37 12.59 17.34
CA ALA A 213 0.31 13.57 17.16
C ALA A 213 0.83 15.02 17.26
N ILE A 214 0.37 15.91 16.38
CA ILE A 214 0.66 17.35 16.41
C ILE A 214 -0.65 18.11 16.27
N MET A 215 -0.98 18.90 17.29
CA MET A 215 -2.25 19.61 17.38
C MET A 215 -1.98 21.08 17.61
N GLY A 216 -2.56 21.95 16.77
CA GLY A 216 -2.24 23.37 16.76
C GLY A 216 -3.12 24.25 17.64
N CYS A 217 -3.89 23.67 18.55
CA CYS A 217 -4.66 24.44 19.54
C CYS A 217 -4.78 23.70 20.87
N SER A 218 -5.00 24.46 21.93
CA SER A 218 -5.23 23.96 23.28
C SER A 218 -6.63 23.38 23.53
N VAL A 219 -7.57 23.51 22.57
CA VAL A 219 -8.98 23.14 22.75
C VAL A 219 -9.23 21.64 22.53
N ASN A 220 -9.13 21.17 21.29
CA ASN A 220 -9.30 19.75 20.96
C ASN A 220 -7.96 19.01 20.96
N GLY A 221 -6.85 19.73 20.82
CA GLY A 221 -5.52 19.15 20.73
C GLY A 221 -5.14 18.21 21.87
N PRO A 222 -5.46 18.53 23.15
CA PRO A 222 -5.20 17.60 24.26
C PRO A 222 -5.90 16.24 24.15
N GLY A 223 -7.09 16.16 23.56
CA GLY A 223 -7.80 14.89 23.41
C GLY A 223 -7.13 14.03 22.35
N GLU A 224 -6.93 14.60 21.17
CA GLU A 224 -6.32 13.91 20.02
C GLU A 224 -4.84 13.55 20.27
N ALA A 225 -4.09 14.39 21.00
CA ALA A 225 -2.69 14.12 21.34
C ALA A 225 -2.51 12.96 22.33
N ARG A 226 -3.54 12.58 23.09
CA ARG A 226 -3.49 11.46 24.05
C ARG A 226 -3.63 10.09 23.39
N GLU A 227 -4.21 10.03 22.19
CA GLU A 227 -4.40 8.76 21.47
C GLU A 227 -3.10 8.25 20.86
N ALA A 228 -2.12 9.12 20.68
CA ALA A 228 -0.81 8.80 20.13
C ALA A 228 0.17 8.28 21.20
N ASP A 229 1.21 7.55 20.75
CA ASP A 229 2.33 7.15 21.60
C ASP A 229 3.03 8.37 22.20
N ILE A 230 3.19 9.41 21.38
CA ILE A 230 3.63 10.74 21.79
C ILE A 230 2.84 11.81 21.03
N GLY A 231 2.37 12.83 21.73
CA GLY A 231 1.56 13.89 21.14
C GLY A 231 1.96 15.27 21.63
N PHE A 232 1.77 16.28 20.80
CA PHE A 232 2.02 17.68 21.13
C PHE A 232 0.79 18.53 20.87
N ALA A 233 0.23 19.13 21.93
CA ALA A 233 -0.79 20.16 21.83
C ALA A 233 -0.15 21.53 21.98
N ALA A 234 0.05 22.21 20.86
CA ALA A 234 0.71 23.49 20.74
C ALA A 234 -0.29 24.65 20.95
N GLY A 235 0.04 25.54 21.88
CA GLY A 235 -0.55 26.87 22.03
C GLY A 235 0.45 27.95 21.61
N LYS A 236 0.01 29.21 21.66
CA LYS A 236 0.77 30.36 21.12
C LYS A 236 2.19 30.48 21.67
N ASP A 237 2.35 30.41 22.99
CA ASP A 237 3.63 30.61 23.68
C ASP A 237 4.12 29.35 24.40
N MET A 238 3.27 28.33 24.50
CA MET A 238 3.49 27.12 25.28
C MET A 238 2.67 25.96 24.73
N GLY A 239 3.15 24.74 24.91
CA GLY A 239 2.43 23.52 24.57
C GLY A 239 2.61 22.42 25.60
N MET A 240 1.81 21.36 25.47
CA MET A 240 1.87 20.18 26.32
C MET A 240 2.23 18.96 25.48
N ILE A 241 3.27 18.26 25.90
CA ILE A 241 3.63 16.93 25.40
C ILE A 241 2.83 15.90 26.20
N TYR A 242 2.26 14.95 25.50
CA TYR A 242 1.60 13.76 26.04
C TYR A 242 2.42 12.53 25.66
N LYS A 243 2.53 11.55 26.56
CA LYS A 243 3.12 10.24 26.28
C LYS A 243 2.16 9.15 26.76
N ASN A 244 1.79 8.22 25.89
CA ASN A 244 0.87 7.12 26.18
C ASN A 244 -0.42 7.60 26.90
N GLY A 245 -1.01 8.70 26.44
CA GLY A 245 -2.26 9.24 27.00
C GLY A 245 -2.12 10.14 28.23
N GLU A 246 -0.94 10.29 28.82
CA GLU A 246 -0.73 11.10 30.02
C GLU A 246 0.02 12.40 29.72
N PRO A 247 -0.33 13.54 30.38
CA PRO A 247 0.44 14.76 30.29
C PRO A 247 1.86 14.52 30.83
N TYR A 248 2.86 14.75 29.99
CA TYR A 248 4.25 14.44 30.31
C TYR A 248 5.04 15.70 30.69
N ARG A 249 5.07 16.68 29.79
CA ARG A 249 5.91 17.87 29.95
C ARG A 249 5.30 19.05 29.23
N ARG A 250 5.32 20.20 29.91
CA ARG A 250 4.98 21.50 29.32
C ARG A 250 6.26 22.14 28.80
N ILE A 251 6.22 22.59 27.56
CA ILE A 251 7.34 23.25 26.86
C ILE A 251 6.88 24.64 26.40
N GLY A 252 7.80 25.60 26.27
CA GLY A 252 7.45 26.98 25.94
C GLY A 252 8.56 27.72 25.20
N GLY A 253 8.20 28.86 24.61
CA GLY A 253 9.14 29.73 23.90
C GLY A 253 9.45 29.29 22.46
N PRO A 254 10.50 29.85 21.84
CA PRO A 254 10.75 29.68 20.41
C PRO A 254 11.22 28.27 20.01
N ASN A 255 11.71 27.47 20.97
CA ASN A 255 12.33 26.15 20.74
C ASN A 255 11.38 24.97 21.04
N MET A 256 10.07 25.21 21.17
CA MET A 256 9.11 24.15 21.53
C MET A 256 9.14 22.97 20.56
N LEU A 257 9.32 23.23 19.26
CA LEU A 257 9.36 22.17 18.27
C LEU A 257 10.62 21.31 18.43
N GLU A 258 11.77 21.95 18.67
CA GLU A 258 13.05 21.28 18.94
C GLU A 258 12.95 20.40 20.19
N GLU A 259 12.40 20.93 21.28
CA GLU A 259 12.17 20.15 22.50
C GLU A 259 11.24 18.96 22.25
N PHE A 260 10.20 19.12 21.42
CA PHE A 260 9.31 18.02 21.07
C PHE A 260 10.03 16.94 20.24
N LEU A 261 10.85 17.33 19.25
CA LEU A 261 11.66 16.40 18.46
C LEU A 261 12.64 15.61 19.33
N GLU A 262 13.29 16.26 20.30
CA GLU A 262 14.16 15.58 21.27
C GLU A 262 13.40 14.53 22.09
N GLU A 263 12.16 14.83 22.51
CA GLU A 263 11.34 13.87 23.24
C GLU A 263 10.90 12.68 22.37
N ILE A 264 10.68 12.90 21.07
CA ILE A 264 10.45 11.80 20.13
C ILE A 264 11.70 10.94 19.99
N ASP A 265 12.89 11.54 19.84
CA ASP A 265 14.16 10.81 19.72
C ASP A 265 14.44 9.97 20.97
N ARG A 266 14.13 10.48 22.17
CA ARG A 266 14.22 9.72 23.41
C ARG A 266 13.30 8.51 23.42
N LEU A 267 12.05 8.66 22.97
CA LEU A 267 11.09 7.56 22.88
C LEU A 267 11.53 6.51 21.83
N VAL A 268 12.06 6.96 20.70
CA VAL A 268 12.63 6.09 19.66
C VAL A 268 13.80 5.29 20.24
N ALA A 269 14.73 5.93 20.95
CA ALA A 269 15.87 5.27 21.57
C ALA A 269 15.43 4.24 22.63
N GLU A 270 14.48 4.61 23.50
CA GLU A 270 13.89 3.73 24.51
C GLU A 270 13.29 2.46 23.88
N ARG A 271 12.47 2.61 22.83
CA ARG A 271 11.86 1.47 22.12
C ARG A 271 12.86 0.62 21.34
N GLN A 272 14.01 1.18 20.95
CA GLN A 272 15.11 0.43 20.33
C GLN A 272 16.05 -0.23 21.35
N GLY A 273 15.86 0.00 22.65
CA GLY A 273 16.79 -0.46 23.69
C GLY A 273 18.14 0.25 23.65
N ILE A 274 18.23 1.44 23.04
CA ILE A 274 19.43 2.27 23.00
C ILE A 274 19.39 3.20 24.22
N PRO A 275 20.43 3.26 25.06
CA PRO A 275 20.46 4.16 26.21
C PRO A 275 20.35 5.63 25.74
N PRO A 276 19.55 6.47 26.42
CA PRO A 276 19.40 7.87 26.04
C PRO A 276 20.76 8.58 26.10
N ARG A 277 21.07 9.40 25.10
CA ARG A 277 22.29 10.22 25.14
C ARG A 277 22.20 11.17 26.33
N PRO A 278 23.25 11.29 27.16
CA PRO A 278 23.26 12.28 28.22
C PRO A 278 23.11 13.68 27.60
N SER A 279 22.21 14.47 28.17
CA SER A 279 22.10 15.90 27.88
C SER A 279 23.40 16.58 28.32
N GLU A 280 24.11 17.20 27.38
CA GLU A 280 25.23 18.12 27.65
C GLU A 280 24.75 19.39 28.34
#